data_AF-A8ZXU4-F1
#
_entry.id   AF-A8ZXU4-F1
#
_cell.length_a   1.000
_cell.length_b   1.000
_cell.length_c   1.000
_cell.angle_alpha   90.00
_cell.angle_beta   90.00
_cell.angle_gamma   90.00
#
_symmetry.space_group_name_H-M   'P 1'
#
loop_
_entity.id
_entity.type
_entity.pdbx_description
1 polymer ?
#
loop_
_entity_poly.entity_id
_entity_poly.type
_entity_poly.pdbx_seq_one_letter_code
_entity_poly.pdbx_strand_id
1 'polypeptide(L)'
;MTENAHPVPPAADDPMRRIAGTREIRTLVAALMPEMLDIWAQSGTGPIRTTARKTVSKIAGGDIRNAMLDKTAMDRAPALHTLAGDPEFVGQVSAQTGELVNGLYTVLLNAAGEINALDVAVKKDLIQTITSDLSSGKSAALVTICCRVINDIHKDEPEFLARVLAPAFEKWITSMDFGELKELLETSTPGISALVHMINETLWKYPAKVISLVSLAPSIINITIDALAQTLGTFNNEGTPDMVADVLLSVLREIDAQAAGRLVNQMAEQARQLHVGSALIGEPGAPQLPNDLSSLFDAIVKEINGEVLWKARAAMAEIKSQAHSAMTDVLADNPDLLTGGMATKSAVHNARIRAVSHRVSTLESMDPDAINTALGTSLENLDLQEGANAVNAVILVAGRLLEARSEAIRDKAGSLVDALDLYGASETIERAGEVVGEALLPLARAVVPPLARGILKSLAADDDEFEDGAQAARRLLAALLKNGEAD
;
A
#
# COMPACT_ATOMS: atom_id res chain seq x y z
N MET A 1 -48.68 29.98 63.98
CA MET A 1 -47.63 30.06 62.96
C MET A 1 -46.59 29.02 63.32
N THR A 2 -46.80 27.80 62.85
CA THR A 2 -45.87 26.67 62.99
C THR A 2 -45.20 26.49 61.65
N GLU A 3 -43.91 26.80 61.63
CA GLU A 3 -43.03 26.79 60.48
C GLU A 3 -42.76 25.33 60.07
N ASN A 4 -43.37 24.90 58.96
CA ASN A 4 -43.09 23.63 58.32
C ASN A 4 -41.70 23.70 57.66
N ALA A 5 -40.67 23.23 58.38
CA ALA A 5 -39.40 22.91 57.78
C ALA A 5 -39.59 21.69 56.86
N HIS A 6 -39.59 21.94 55.55
CA HIS A 6 -39.42 20.89 54.55
C HIS A 6 -38.09 20.15 54.81
N PRO A 7 -38.08 18.81 54.86
CA PRO A 7 -36.82 18.07 54.91
C PRO A 7 -36.08 18.32 53.59
N VAL A 8 -34.86 18.86 53.70
CA VAL A 8 -33.88 18.91 52.62
C VAL A 8 -33.68 17.46 52.13
N PRO A 9 -33.83 17.16 50.82
CA PRO A 9 -33.53 15.83 50.31
C PRO A 9 -32.06 15.50 50.63
N PRO A 10 -31.73 14.25 51.01
CA PRO A 10 -30.35 13.88 51.28
C PRO A 10 -29.51 14.22 50.04
N ALA A 11 -28.37 14.90 50.27
CA ALA A 11 -27.39 15.18 49.22
C ALA A 11 -27.14 13.87 48.45
N ALA A 12 -27.30 13.91 47.13
CA ALA A 12 -27.02 12.77 46.27
C ALA A 12 -25.66 12.17 46.68
N ASP A 13 -25.67 10.90 47.11
CA ASP A 13 -24.47 10.22 47.57
C ASP A 13 -23.38 10.34 46.50
N ASP A 14 -22.29 11.02 46.85
CA ASP A 14 -21.17 11.28 45.96
C ASP A 14 -20.74 9.99 45.23
N PRO A 15 -20.80 9.93 43.89
CA PRO A 15 -20.44 8.75 43.12
C PRO A 15 -19.03 8.25 43.46
N MET A 16 -18.09 9.14 43.81
CA MET A 16 -16.74 8.77 44.23
C MET A 16 -16.71 8.07 45.58
N ARG A 17 -17.61 8.43 46.50
CA ARG A 17 -17.78 7.71 47.77
C ARG A 17 -18.38 6.33 47.56
N ARG A 18 -19.33 6.19 46.62
CA ARG A 18 -19.89 4.90 46.22
C ARG A 18 -18.82 4.01 45.56
N ILE A 19 -17.99 4.56 44.67
CA ILE A 19 -16.85 3.87 44.04
C ILE A 19 -15.80 3.46 45.09
N ALA A 20 -15.37 4.37 45.96
CA ALA A 20 -14.40 4.12 47.01
C ALA A 20 -14.87 3.05 48.01
N GLY A 21 -16.18 2.86 48.13
CA GLY A 21 -16.81 1.83 48.94
C GLY A 21 -16.80 0.43 48.33
N THR A 22 -16.47 0.26 47.04
CA THR A 22 -16.53 -1.03 46.35
C THR A 22 -15.39 -1.97 46.75
N ARG A 23 -15.63 -3.28 46.60
CA ARG A 23 -14.64 -4.30 46.95
C ARG A 23 -13.35 -4.15 46.14
N GLU A 24 -13.47 -3.86 44.86
CA GLU A 24 -12.36 -3.72 43.91
C GLU A 24 -11.49 -2.50 44.24
N ILE A 25 -12.11 -1.35 44.49
CA ILE A 25 -11.39 -0.11 44.82
C ILE A 25 -10.78 -0.17 46.21
N ARG A 26 -11.47 -0.75 47.19
CA ARG A 26 -10.88 -1.01 48.52
C ARG A 26 -9.65 -1.91 48.43
N THR A 27 -9.67 -2.92 47.57
CA THR A 27 -8.51 -3.80 47.32
C THR A 27 -7.36 -3.01 46.67
N LEU A 28 -7.66 -2.17 45.69
CA LEU A 28 -6.68 -1.30 45.02
C LEU A 28 -6.06 -0.28 46.00
N VAL A 29 -6.89 0.40 46.79
CA VAL A 29 -6.48 1.38 47.81
C VAL A 29 -5.67 0.70 48.90
N ALA A 30 -6.06 -0.50 49.34
CA ALA A 30 -5.29 -1.28 50.32
C ALA A 30 -3.90 -1.70 49.80
N ALA A 31 -3.74 -1.83 48.49
CA ALA A 31 -2.46 -2.13 47.86
C ALA A 31 -1.60 -0.87 47.65
N LEU A 32 -2.21 0.25 47.22
CA LEU A 32 -1.48 1.48 46.84
C LEU A 32 -1.21 2.43 48.00
N MET A 33 -2.14 2.60 48.94
CA MET A 33 -2.02 3.59 50.02
C MET A 33 -0.81 3.37 50.95
N PRO A 34 -0.45 2.13 51.34
CA PRO A 34 0.74 1.91 52.15
C PRO A 34 2.03 2.40 51.46
N GLU A 35 2.14 2.16 50.15
CA GLU A 35 3.28 2.60 49.34
C GLU A 35 3.33 4.13 49.21
N MET A 36 2.18 4.77 48.93
CA MET A 36 2.09 6.23 48.86
C MET A 36 2.44 6.92 50.18
N LEU A 37 2.03 6.33 51.32
CA LEU A 37 2.36 6.84 52.65
C LEU A 37 3.85 6.65 52.98
N ASP A 38 4.49 5.59 52.47
CA ASP A 38 5.92 5.40 52.63
C ASP A 38 6.72 6.40 51.79
N ILE A 39 6.34 6.64 50.54
CA ILE A 39 6.92 7.70 49.68
C ILE A 39 6.78 9.07 50.35
N TRP A 40 5.60 9.40 50.89
CA TRP A 40 5.39 10.63 51.65
C TRP A 40 6.28 10.74 52.89
N ALA A 41 6.46 9.63 53.63
CA ALA A 41 7.31 9.62 54.82
C ALA A 41 8.79 9.85 54.49
N GLN A 42 9.24 9.42 53.31
CA GLN A 42 10.62 9.59 52.83
C GLN A 42 10.92 11.01 52.32
N SER A 43 9.90 11.77 51.90
CA SER A 43 10.04 13.16 51.41
C SER A 43 10.41 14.23 52.47
N GLY A 44 10.60 13.86 53.74
CA GLY A 44 10.85 14.80 54.84
C GLY A 44 12.32 15.16 55.07
N THR A 45 12.66 16.44 55.01
CA THR A 45 13.98 16.95 55.39
C THR A 45 14.14 17.00 56.92
N GLY A 46 15.13 16.26 57.44
CA GLY A 46 15.55 16.26 58.85
C GLY A 46 15.26 14.95 59.62
N PRO A 47 16.25 14.33 60.29
CA PRO A 47 16.19 12.94 60.78
C PRO A 47 15.08 12.65 61.80
N ILE A 48 14.72 13.64 62.63
CA ILE A 48 13.63 13.50 63.63
C ILE A 48 12.25 13.51 62.93
N ARG A 49 12.10 14.34 61.89
CA ARG A 49 10.85 14.50 61.13
C ARG A 49 10.61 13.31 60.21
N THR A 50 11.66 12.76 59.60
CA THR A 50 11.58 11.54 58.77
C THR A 50 11.25 10.31 59.62
N THR A 51 11.81 10.21 60.84
CA THR A 51 11.52 9.09 61.75
C THR A 51 10.08 9.14 62.26
N ALA A 52 9.59 10.31 62.69
CA ALA A 52 8.20 10.49 63.10
C ALA A 52 7.22 10.20 61.96
N ARG A 53 7.52 10.65 60.73
CA ARG A 53 6.70 10.36 59.54
C ARG A 53 6.71 8.89 59.15
N LYS A 54 7.85 8.18 59.26
CA LYS A 54 7.93 6.73 59.02
C LYS A 54 7.09 5.94 60.03
N THR A 55 7.08 6.35 61.30
CA THR A 55 6.24 5.72 62.32
C THR A 55 4.75 5.96 62.05
N VAL A 56 4.36 7.20 61.69
CA VAL A 56 2.98 7.52 61.30
C VAL A 56 2.56 6.78 60.02
N SER A 57 3.44 6.69 59.03
CA SER A 57 3.19 5.95 57.78
C SER A 57 3.00 4.46 58.01
N LYS A 58 3.83 3.83 58.86
CA LYS A 58 3.67 2.40 59.20
C LYS A 58 2.38 2.11 59.96
N ILE A 59 2.01 2.98 60.90
CA ILE A 59 0.78 2.83 61.69
C ILE A 59 -0.44 3.08 60.81
N ALA A 60 -0.48 4.23 60.11
CA ALA A 60 -1.59 4.58 59.23
C ALA A 60 -1.72 3.62 58.03
N GLY A 61 -0.61 3.17 57.44
CA GLY A 61 -0.61 2.21 56.34
C GLY A 61 -1.12 0.83 56.78
N GLY A 62 -0.74 0.37 57.97
CA GLY A 62 -1.25 -0.87 58.57
C GLY A 62 -2.75 -0.77 58.88
N ASP A 63 -3.17 0.32 59.50
CA ASP A 63 -4.57 0.54 59.89
C ASP A 63 -5.48 0.73 58.67
N ILE A 64 -5.03 1.46 57.63
CA ILE A 64 -5.77 1.64 56.38
C ILE A 64 -5.87 0.31 55.62
N ARG A 65 -4.78 -0.45 55.51
CA ARG A 65 -4.80 -1.77 54.85
C ARG A 65 -5.76 -2.72 55.56
N ASN A 66 -5.70 -2.77 56.89
CA ASN A 66 -6.57 -3.64 57.70
C ASN A 66 -8.04 -3.18 57.67
N ALA A 67 -8.30 -1.87 57.67
CA ALA A 67 -9.66 -1.32 57.58
C ALA A 67 -10.27 -1.51 56.17
N MET A 68 -9.47 -1.45 55.11
CA MET A 68 -9.92 -1.65 53.73
C MET A 68 -10.13 -3.12 53.39
N LEU A 69 -9.32 -4.03 53.96
CA LEU A 69 -9.40 -5.48 53.78
C LEU A 69 -10.18 -6.20 54.90
N ASP A 70 -10.83 -5.47 55.81
CA ASP A 70 -11.65 -6.04 56.85
C ASP A 70 -12.70 -6.98 56.25
N LYS A 71 -12.74 -8.22 56.70
CA LYS A 71 -13.56 -9.28 56.10
C LYS A 71 -15.05 -8.95 56.14
N THR A 72 -15.52 -8.39 57.25
CA THR A 72 -16.90 -7.93 57.43
C THR A 72 -17.27 -6.75 56.54
N ALA A 73 -16.36 -5.80 56.34
CA ALA A 73 -16.53 -4.70 55.41
C ALA A 73 -16.47 -5.16 53.94
N MET A 74 -15.60 -6.14 53.63
CA MET A 74 -15.46 -6.71 52.29
C MET A 74 -16.67 -7.53 51.86
N ASP A 75 -17.27 -8.28 52.78
CA ASP A 75 -18.50 -9.04 52.52
C ASP A 75 -19.73 -8.14 52.32
N ARG A 76 -19.73 -6.95 52.92
CA ARG A 76 -20.79 -5.93 52.78
C ARG A 76 -20.56 -4.93 51.65
N ALA A 77 -19.33 -4.80 51.17
CA ALA A 77 -19.00 -3.88 50.08
C ALA A 77 -19.64 -4.38 48.77
N PRO A 78 -20.43 -3.53 48.08
CA PRO A 78 -20.96 -3.89 46.77
C PRO A 78 -19.80 -4.11 45.80
N ALA A 79 -19.93 -5.13 44.96
CA ALA A 79 -18.99 -5.33 43.87
C ALA A 79 -19.23 -4.25 42.81
N LEU A 80 -18.18 -3.75 42.17
CA LEU A 80 -18.26 -2.66 41.22
C LEU A 80 -19.25 -2.93 40.08
N HIS A 81 -19.38 -4.20 39.65
CA HIS A 81 -20.34 -4.61 38.62
C HIS A 81 -21.82 -4.37 39.02
N THR A 82 -22.14 -4.34 40.33
CA THR A 82 -23.50 -4.07 40.83
C THR A 82 -23.84 -2.59 40.76
N LEU A 83 -22.85 -1.71 40.88
CA LEU A 83 -23.01 -0.26 40.66
C LEU A 83 -22.95 0.07 39.16
N ALA A 84 -22.17 -0.65 38.37
CA ALA A 84 -22.06 -0.47 36.93
C ALA A 84 -23.36 -0.81 36.16
N GLY A 85 -24.33 -1.47 36.81
CA GLY A 85 -25.67 -1.72 36.25
C GLY A 85 -26.66 -0.55 36.42
N ASP A 86 -26.29 0.50 37.15
CA ASP A 86 -27.10 1.71 37.39
C ASP A 86 -26.72 2.81 36.37
N PRO A 87 -27.60 3.14 35.39
CA PRO A 87 -27.31 4.13 34.35
C PRO A 87 -27.01 5.53 34.90
N GLU A 88 -27.64 5.91 36.02
CA GLU A 88 -27.43 7.20 36.65
C GLU A 88 -26.04 7.28 37.28
N PHE A 89 -25.61 6.18 37.92
CA PHE A 89 -24.25 6.04 38.42
C PHE A 89 -23.21 6.06 37.29
N VAL A 90 -23.43 5.32 36.20
CA VAL A 90 -22.53 5.34 35.02
C VAL A 90 -22.43 6.76 34.44
N GLY A 91 -23.55 7.48 34.34
CA GLY A 91 -23.58 8.88 33.92
C GLY A 91 -22.76 9.79 34.83
N GLN A 92 -22.95 9.70 36.15
CA GLN A 92 -22.22 10.49 37.14
C GLN A 92 -20.71 10.21 37.14
N VAL A 93 -20.31 8.94 37.04
CA VAL A 93 -18.90 8.53 36.93
C VAL A 93 -18.30 9.01 35.62
N SER A 94 -19.02 8.90 34.50
CA SER A 94 -18.54 9.39 33.20
C SER A 94 -18.29 10.91 33.20
N ALA A 95 -19.12 11.69 33.89
CA ALA A 95 -18.98 13.13 34.01
C ALA A 95 -17.72 13.54 34.79
N GLN A 96 -17.33 12.76 35.80
CA GLN A 96 -16.13 13.00 36.60
C GLN A 96 -14.87 12.33 36.03
N THR A 97 -15.04 11.44 35.04
CA THR A 97 -13.93 10.72 34.40
C THR A 97 -12.96 11.68 33.72
N GLY A 98 -13.43 12.79 33.13
CA GLY A 98 -12.56 13.78 32.50
C GLY A 98 -11.53 14.39 33.46
N GLU A 99 -11.96 14.77 34.68
CA GLU A 99 -11.06 15.33 35.71
C GLU A 99 -10.08 14.27 36.24
N LEU A 100 -10.56 13.05 36.47
CA LEU A 100 -9.72 11.93 36.91
C LEU A 100 -8.67 11.57 35.85
N VAL A 101 -9.05 11.53 34.58
CA VAL A 101 -8.16 11.26 33.45
C VAL A 101 -7.11 12.37 33.30
N ASN A 102 -7.49 13.64 33.42
CA ASN A 102 -6.54 14.76 33.40
C ASN A 102 -5.56 14.75 34.59
N GLY A 103 -6.05 14.41 35.79
CA GLY A 103 -5.22 14.21 36.97
C GLY A 103 -4.24 13.05 36.77
N LEU A 104 -4.72 11.93 36.22
CA LEU A 104 -3.89 10.78 35.87
C LEU A 104 -2.85 11.15 34.80
N TYR A 105 -3.22 11.89 33.75
CA TYR A 105 -2.27 12.37 32.73
C TYR A 105 -1.17 13.22 33.36
N THR A 106 -1.51 14.09 34.30
CA THR A 106 -0.51 14.92 35.00
C THR A 106 0.45 14.06 35.82
N VAL A 107 -0.08 13.08 36.56
CA VAL A 107 0.74 12.11 37.32
C VAL A 107 1.60 11.27 36.38
N LEU A 108 1.05 10.78 35.27
CA LEU A 108 1.78 9.99 34.27
C LEU A 108 2.84 10.81 33.54
N LEU A 109 2.58 12.08 33.21
CA LEU A 109 3.57 12.97 32.58
C LEU A 109 4.72 13.28 33.54
N ASN A 110 4.42 13.57 34.80
CA ASN A 110 5.45 13.77 35.82
C ASN A 110 6.25 12.49 36.07
N ALA A 111 5.57 11.34 36.20
CA ALA A 111 6.21 10.04 36.34
C ALA A 111 7.04 9.68 35.09
N ALA A 112 6.56 9.97 33.89
CA ALA A 112 7.31 9.78 32.64
C ALA A 112 8.55 10.67 32.57
N GLY A 113 8.46 11.92 33.05
CA GLY A 113 9.61 12.82 33.19
C GLY A 113 10.68 12.26 34.13
N GLU A 114 10.28 11.76 35.30
CA GLU A 114 11.18 11.09 36.25
C GLU A 114 11.74 9.78 35.69
N ILE A 115 10.90 8.95 35.06
CA ILE A 115 11.33 7.71 34.38
C ILE A 115 12.33 8.04 33.26
N ASN A 116 12.13 9.12 32.51
CA ASN A 116 13.05 9.55 31.47
C ASN A 116 14.44 9.89 32.03
N ALA A 117 14.52 10.41 33.26
CA ALA A 117 15.77 10.68 33.95
C ALA A 117 16.47 9.43 34.52
N LEU A 118 15.82 8.26 34.50
CA LEU A 118 16.40 7.00 35.00
C LEU A 118 17.38 6.36 34.01
N ASP A 119 18.25 5.52 34.56
CA ASP A 119 19.13 4.64 33.78
C ASP A 119 18.34 3.64 32.93
N VAL A 120 18.89 3.31 31.76
CA VAL A 120 18.27 2.40 30.77
C VAL A 120 17.96 1.02 31.34
N ALA A 121 18.79 0.50 32.25
CA ALA A 121 18.55 -0.79 32.89
C ALA A 121 17.28 -0.80 33.74
N VAL A 122 17.02 0.29 34.46
CA VAL A 122 15.85 0.46 35.33
C VAL A 122 14.59 0.66 34.47
N LYS A 123 14.69 1.42 33.38
CA LYS A 123 13.58 1.58 32.41
C LYS A 123 13.10 0.23 31.85
N LYS A 124 14.03 -0.67 31.50
CA LYS A 124 13.72 -2.01 30.98
C LYS A 124 12.99 -2.88 32.01
N ASP A 125 13.49 -2.89 33.25
CA ASP A 125 12.90 -3.67 34.35
C ASP A 125 11.47 -3.21 34.69
N LEU A 126 11.22 -1.89 34.68
CA LEU A 126 9.89 -1.32 34.85
C LEU A 126 8.92 -1.74 33.74
N ILE A 127 9.33 -1.66 32.47
CA ILE A 127 8.50 -2.08 31.33
C ILE A 127 8.19 -3.59 31.41
N GLN A 128 9.18 -4.41 31.77
CA GLN A 128 9.01 -5.86 31.90
C GLN A 128 8.02 -6.21 33.02
N THR A 129 8.11 -5.53 34.17
CA THR A 129 7.21 -5.73 35.30
C THR A 129 5.76 -5.38 34.90
N ILE A 130 5.55 -4.21 34.30
CA ILE A 130 4.22 -3.75 33.84
C ILE A 130 3.60 -4.71 32.81
N THR A 131 4.40 -5.22 31.87
CA THR A 131 3.91 -6.10 30.79
C THR A 131 3.59 -7.51 31.29
N SER A 132 4.33 -8.04 32.27
CA SER A 132 4.08 -9.37 32.83
C SER A 132 2.73 -9.50 33.55
N ASP A 133 2.29 -8.42 34.21
CA ASP A 133 1.03 -8.35 34.95
C ASP A 133 -0.22 -8.14 34.06
N LEU A 134 -0.02 -7.71 32.80
CA LEU A 134 -1.10 -7.45 31.84
C LEU A 134 -1.62 -8.71 31.10
N SER A 135 -1.01 -9.87 31.35
CA SER A 135 -1.16 -11.13 30.58
C SER A 135 -2.45 -11.92 30.81
N SER A 136 -3.42 -11.42 31.58
CA SER A 136 -4.54 -12.21 32.11
C SER A 136 -5.69 -12.54 31.14
N GLY A 137 -5.59 -12.22 29.84
CA GLY A 137 -6.64 -12.46 28.83
C GLY A 137 -7.92 -11.61 29.00
N LYS A 138 -8.10 -10.96 30.16
CA LYS A 138 -9.21 -10.03 30.47
C LYS A 138 -9.20 -8.79 29.57
N SER A 139 -8.04 -8.38 29.07
CA SER A 139 -7.87 -7.29 28.11
C SER A 139 -8.60 -7.57 26.78
N ALA A 140 -8.58 -8.80 26.27
CA ALA A 140 -9.28 -9.16 25.04
C ALA A 140 -10.82 -9.10 25.20
N ALA A 141 -11.33 -9.49 26.37
CA ALA A 141 -12.75 -9.37 26.70
C ALA A 141 -13.18 -7.89 26.78
N LEU A 142 -12.36 -7.04 27.40
CA LEU A 142 -12.59 -5.60 27.45
C LEU A 142 -12.61 -4.98 26.04
N VAL A 143 -11.62 -5.28 25.20
CA VAL A 143 -11.59 -4.81 23.80
C VAL A 143 -12.86 -5.20 23.06
N THR A 144 -13.33 -6.45 23.23
CA THR A 144 -14.58 -6.91 22.61
C THR A 144 -15.80 -6.11 23.07
N ILE A 145 -15.89 -5.77 24.36
CA ILE A 145 -16.98 -4.95 24.90
C ILE A 145 -16.90 -3.53 24.32
N CYS A 146 -15.71 -2.93 24.25
CA CYS A 146 -15.51 -1.62 23.63
C CYS A 146 -15.94 -1.62 22.17
N CYS A 147 -15.58 -2.64 21.38
CA CYS A 147 -16.04 -2.79 20.00
C CYS A 147 -17.57 -2.83 19.90
N ARG A 148 -18.26 -3.52 20.81
CA ARG A 148 -19.73 -3.56 20.81
C ARG A 148 -20.34 -2.18 21.11
N VAL A 149 -19.83 -1.48 22.12
CA VAL A 149 -20.28 -0.13 22.46
C VAL A 149 -20.06 0.83 21.30
N ILE A 150 -18.88 0.81 20.68
CA ILE A 150 -18.56 1.64 19.51
C ILE A 150 -19.50 1.31 18.34
N ASN A 151 -19.74 0.02 18.07
CA ASN A 151 -20.66 -0.39 17.01
C ASN A 151 -22.09 0.09 17.25
N ASP A 152 -22.55 0.10 18.51
CA ASP A 152 -23.90 0.58 18.84
C ASP A 152 -24.01 2.11 18.69
N ILE A 153 -22.98 2.86 19.09
CA ILE A 153 -22.90 4.31 18.83
C ILE A 153 -22.88 4.58 17.31
N HIS A 154 -22.08 3.83 16.56
CA HIS A 154 -21.91 4.02 15.12
C HIS A 154 -23.17 3.71 14.30
N LYS A 155 -24.09 2.86 14.82
CA LYS A 155 -25.40 2.61 14.18
C LYS A 155 -26.32 3.83 14.25
N ASP A 156 -26.23 4.62 15.32
CA ASP A 156 -27.08 5.78 15.56
C ASP A 156 -26.44 7.06 14.98
N GLU A 157 -25.14 7.26 15.23
CA GLU A 157 -24.38 8.41 14.76
C GLU A 157 -22.98 7.99 14.26
N PRO A 158 -22.82 7.69 12.96
CA PRO A 158 -21.56 7.19 12.39
C PRO A 158 -20.35 8.10 12.60
N GLU A 159 -20.56 9.42 12.58
CA GLU A 159 -19.51 10.45 12.67
C GLU A 159 -19.20 10.88 14.11
N PHE A 160 -19.88 10.33 15.12
CA PHE A 160 -19.76 10.75 16.52
C PHE A 160 -18.31 10.77 17.00
N LEU A 161 -17.55 9.69 16.75
CA LEU A 161 -16.15 9.59 17.20
C LEU A 161 -15.25 10.61 16.52
N ALA A 162 -15.42 10.84 15.21
CA ALA A 162 -14.62 11.83 14.48
C ALA A 162 -14.85 13.24 15.05
N ARG A 163 -16.12 13.61 15.29
CA ARG A 163 -16.48 14.90 15.88
C ARG A 163 -15.91 15.10 17.29
N VAL A 164 -16.00 14.07 18.13
CA VAL A 164 -15.52 14.14 19.53
C VAL A 164 -13.99 14.16 19.61
N LEU A 165 -13.31 13.41 18.75
CA LEU A 165 -11.85 13.29 18.77
C LEU A 165 -11.12 14.44 18.07
N ALA A 166 -11.75 15.10 17.09
CA ALA A 166 -11.09 16.14 16.28
C ALA A 166 -10.38 17.24 17.11
N PRO A 167 -11.01 17.87 18.13
CA PRO A 167 -10.34 18.92 18.90
C PRO A 167 -9.14 18.40 19.72
N ALA A 168 -9.24 17.17 20.23
CA ALA A 168 -8.15 16.54 20.98
C ALA A 168 -6.99 16.17 20.05
N PHE A 169 -7.30 15.68 18.84
CA PHE A 169 -6.33 15.33 17.81
C PHE A 169 -5.57 16.56 17.30
N GLU A 170 -6.26 17.68 17.07
CA GLU A 170 -5.64 18.96 16.69
C GLU A 170 -4.64 19.42 17.77
N LYS A 171 -5.05 19.39 19.04
CA LYS A 171 -4.17 19.73 20.17
C LYS A 171 -2.99 18.76 20.29
N TRP A 172 -3.20 17.48 20.00
CA TRP A 172 -2.14 16.47 20.03
C TRP A 172 -1.11 16.69 18.92
N ILE A 173 -1.55 16.86 17.66
CA ILE A 173 -0.64 17.14 16.52
C ILE A 173 0.21 18.38 16.79
N THR A 174 -0.40 19.46 17.30
CA THR A 174 0.31 20.72 17.56
C THR A 174 1.31 20.64 18.71
N SER A 175 1.19 19.64 19.59
CA SER A 175 2.07 19.46 20.76
C SER A 175 3.11 18.36 20.57
N MET A 176 2.97 17.50 19.55
CA MET A 176 3.83 16.35 19.32
C MET A 176 5.13 16.78 18.63
N ASP A 177 6.27 16.31 19.16
CA ASP A 177 7.56 16.44 18.48
C ASP A 177 7.73 15.31 17.46
N PHE A 178 7.55 15.63 16.18
CA PHE A 178 7.72 14.67 15.09
C PHE A 178 9.20 14.27 14.87
N GLY A 179 10.17 15.05 15.37
CA GLY A 179 11.58 14.70 15.34
C GLY A 179 11.90 13.51 16.25
N GLU A 180 11.42 13.56 17.49
CA GLU A 180 11.54 12.44 18.45
C GLU A 180 10.78 11.20 17.96
N LEU A 181 9.62 11.39 17.32
CA LEU A 181 8.87 10.28 16.69
C LEU A 181 9.69 9.62 15.58
N LYS A 182 10.36 10.41 14.73
CA LYS A 182 11.24 9.91 13.67
C LYS A 182 12.41 9.12 14.26
N GLU A 183 13.11 9.68 15.26
CA GLU A 183 14.24 9.01 15.92
C GLU A 183 13.82 7.68 16.57
N LEU A 184 12.66 7.65 17.23
CA LEU A 184 12.10 6.42 17.78
C LEU A 184 11.87 5.37 16.69
N LEU A 185 11.29 5.75 15.55
CA LEU A 185 11.02 4.83 14.45
C LEU A 185 12.32 4.28 13.84
N GLU A 186 13.31 5.15 13.58
CA GLU A 186 14.60 4.75 13.02
C GLU A 186 15.33 3.74 13.92
N THR A 187 15.35 4.01 15.22
CA THR A 187 16.04 3.16 16.21
C THR A 187 15.27 1.89 16.58
N SER A 188 13.94 1.85 16.35
CA SER A 188 13.08 0.73 16.72
C SER A 188 13.05 -0.42 15.71
N THR A 189 13.71 -0.29 14.54
CA THR A 189 13.67 -1.29 13.46
C THR A 189 13.91 -2.73 13.93
N PRO A 190 14.96 -3.05 14.73
CA PRO A 190 15.16 -4.41 15.22
C PRO A 190 14.06 -4.90 16.16
N GLY A 191 13.54 -4.02 17.02
CA GLY A 191 12.46 -4.34 17.96
C GLY A 191 11.15 -4.61 17.26
N ILE A 192 10.81 -3.79 16.26
CA ILE A 192 9.62 -3.97 15.41
C ILE A 192 9.73 -5.28 14.64
N SER A 193 10.90 -5.58 14.05
CA SER A 193 11.12 -6.84 13.33
C SER A 193 10.91 -8.07 14.22
N ALA A 194 11.46 -8.05 15.44
CA ALA A 194 11.26 -9.12 16.42
C ALA A 194 9.79 -9.27 16.84
N LEU A 195 9.08 -8.14 17.03
CA LEU A 195 7.66 -8.13 17.33
C LEU A 195 6.82 -8.72 16.19
N VAL A 196 7.08 -8.31 14.94
CA VAL A 196 6.42 -8.83 13.75
C VAL A 196 6.65 -10.33 13.61
N HIS A 197 7.87 -10.80 13.87
CA HIS A 197 8.19 -12.23 13.86
C HIS A 197 7.35 -13.00 14.89
N MET A 198 7.32 -12.53 16.15
CA MET A 198 6.51 -13.13 17.22
C MET A 198 5.01 -13.13 16.88
N ILE A 199 4.49 -12.03 16.34
CA ILE A 199 3.08 -11.93 15.91
C ILE A 199 2.80 -12.95 14.81
N ASN A 200 3.66 -13.02 13.78
CA ASN A 200 3.48 -13.94 12.66
C ASN A 200 3.48 -15.40 13.14
N GLU A 201 4.48 -15.81 13.93
CA GLU A 201 4.54 -17.14 14.52
C GLU A 201 3.31 -17.46 15.38
N THR A 202 2.80 -16.48 16.12
CA THR A 202 1.64 -16.67 16.99
C THR A 202 0.33 -16.74 16.20
N LEU A 203 0.14 -15.89 15.19
CA LEU A 203 -1.06 -15.88 14.36
C LEU A 203 -1.23 -17.19 13.58
N TRP A 204 -0.15 -17.75 13.04
CA TRP A 204 -0.19 -19.02 12.31
C TRP A 204 -0.52 -20.23 13.19
N LYS A 205 -0.41 -20.13 14.52
CA LYS A 205 -0.95 -21.15 15.46
C LYS A 205 -2.48 -21.13 15.51
N TYR A 206 -3.13 -20.07 15.03
CA TYR A 206 -4.59 -19.88 15.04
C TYR A 206 -5.13 -19.53 13.64
N PRO A 207 -5.10 -20.45 12.66
CA PRO A 207 -5.42 -20.16 11.26
C PRO A 207 -6.83 -19.59 11.04
N ALA A 208 -7.82 -19.98 11.84
CA ALA A 208 -9.17 -19.41 11.77
C ALA A 208 -9.20 -17.90 12.07
N LYS A 209 -8.34 -17.41 12.98
CA LYS A 209 -8.20 -15.97 13.26
C LYS A 209 -7.54 -15.25 12.09
N VAL A 210 -6.56 -15.88 11.43
CA VAL A 210 -5.94 -15.34 10.22
C VAL A 210 -6.97 -15.18 9.10
N ILE A 211 -7.79 -16.20 8.84
CA ILE A 211 -8.87 -16.11 7.84
C ILE A 211 -9.85 -14.99 8.19
N SER A 212 -10.21 -14.86 9.46
CA SER A 212 -11.09 -13.77 9.92
C SER A 212 -10.46 -12.40 9.69
N LEU A 213 -9.16 -12.23 9.95
CA LEU A 213 -8.44 -10.99 9.65
C LEU A 213 -8.37 -10.70 8.15
N VAL A 214 -8.10 -11.72 7.33
CA VAL A 214 -8.08 -11.59 5.86
C VAL A 214 -9.48 -11.21 5.34
N SER A 215 -10.55 -11.68 5.96
CA SER A 215 -11.92 -11.29 5.57
C SER A 215 -12.24 -9.82 5.83
N LEU A 216 -11.48 -9.14 6.70
CA LEU A 216 -11.58 -7.70 6.92
C LEU A 216 -10.82 -6.89 5.87
N ALA A 217 -9.91 -7.52 5.11
CA ALA A 217 -9.05 -6.84 4.17
C ALA A 217 -9.83 -6.00 3.13
N PRO A 218 -10.93 -6.48 2.50
CA PRO A 218 -11.69 -5.66 1.56
C PRO A 218 -12.25 -4.38 2.19
N SER A 219 -12.79 -4.46 3.42
CA SER A 219 -13.30 -3.28 4.13
C SER A 219 -12.19 -2.29 4.47
N ILE A 220 -11.05 -2.79 4.95
CA ILE A 220 -9.88 -1.96 5.25
C ILE A 220 -9.34 -1.30 3.98
N ILE A 221 -9.26 -2.05 2.88
CA ILE A 221 -8.83 -1.55 1.57
C ILE A 221 -9.76 -0.42 1.12
N ASN A 222 -11.08 -0.59 1.19
CA ASN A 222 -12.03 0.44 0.78
C ASN A 222 -11.92 1.71 1.64
N ILE A 223 -11.83 1.57 2.96
CA ILE A 223 -11.61 2.70 3.87
C ILE A 223 -10.29 3.40 3.55
N THR A 224 -9.24 2.63 3.27
CA THR A 224 -7.91 3.17 2.96
C THR A 224 -7.90 3.87 1.60
N ILE A 225 -8.60 3.33 0.59
CA ILE A 225 -8.76 3.98 -0.72
C ILE A 225 -9.47 5.31 -0.56
N ASP A 226 -10.56 5.36 0.19
CA ASP A 226 -11.32 6.59 0.42
C ASP A 226 -10.50 7.62 1.21
N ALA A 227 -9.88 7.21 2.32
CA ALA A 227 -9.01 8.08 3.11
C ALA A 227 -7.80 8.58 2.31
N LEU A 228 -7.18 7.72 1.49
CA LEU A 228 -6.07 8.09 0.62
C LEU A 228 -6.53 9.05 -0.49
N ALA A 229 -7.71 8.83 -1.08
CA ALA A 229 -8.28 9.72 -2.08
C ALA A 229 -8.55 11.12 -1.50
N GLN A 230 -9.10 11.19 -0.28
CA GLN A 230 -9.28 12.45 0.44
C GLN A 230 -7.94 13.13 0.75
N THR A 231 -6.97 12.37 1.28
CA THR A 231 -5.65 12.89 1.63
C THR A 231 -4.89 13.41 0.42
N LEU A 232 -4.87 12.65 -0.69
CA LEU A 232 -4.26 13.07 -1.95
C LEU A 232 -5.03 14.24 -2.57
N GLY A 233 -6.34 14.28 -2.44
CA GLY A 233 -7.17 15.42 -2.83
C GLY A 233 -6.73 16.70 -2.12
N THR A 234 -6.58 16.65 -0.79
CA THR A 234 -6.03 17.77 -0.01
C THR A 234 -4.63 18.14 -0.45
N PHE A 235 -3.74 17.16 -0.61
CA PHE A 235 -2.35 17.41 -1.01
C PHE A 235 -2.24 18.02 -2.41
N ASN A 236 -3.09 17.63 -3.35
CA ASN A 236 -3.16 18.19 -4.70
C ASN A 236 -3.76 19.62 -4.71
N ASN A 237 -4.67 19.93 -3.79
CA ASN A 237 -5.32 21.24 -3.70
C ASN A 237 -4.48 22.27 -2.92
N GLU A 238 -3.75 21.83 -1.89
CA GLU A 238 -3.02 22.70 -0.98
C GLU A 238 -1.50 22.71 -1.25
N GLY A 239 -0.97 21.65 -1.86
CA GLY A 239 0.46 21.50 -2.13
C GLY A 239 0.91 22.09 -3.46
N THR A 240 2.13 22.62 -3.49
CA THR A 240 2.80 22.98 -4.75
C THR A 240 3.46 21.73 -5.37
N PRO A 241 3.57 21.63 -6.71
CA PRO A 241 4.22 20.49 -7.36
C PRO A 241 5.64 20.21 -6.86
N ASP A 242 6.39 21.25 -6.51
CA ASP A 242 7.76 21.15 -6.00
C ASP A 242 7.80 20.47 -4.62
N MET A 243 6.92 20.88 -3.71
CA MET A 243 6.80 20.26 -2.39
C MET A 243 6.41 18.77 -2.49
N VAL A 244 5.49 18.44 -3.41
CA VAL A 244 5.10 17.04 -3.67
C VAL A 244 6.30 16.22 -4.15
N ALA A 245 7.07 16.75 -5.10
CA ALA A 245 8.25 16.09 -5.62
C ALA A 245 9.32 15.89 -4.53
N ASP A 246 9.61 16.92 -3.74
CA ASP A 246 10.60 16.87 -2.67
C ASP A 246 10.27 15.81 -1.62
N VAL A 247 9.02 15.75 -1.17
CA VAL A 247 8.57 14.74 -0.20
C VAL A 247 8.71 13.33 -0.79
N LEU A 248 8.25 13.10 -2.02
CA LEU A 248 8.33 11.78 -2.68
C LEU A 248 9.79 11.35 -2.92
N LEU A 249 10.66 12.27 -3.33
CA LEU A 249 12.09 12.00 -3.53
C LEU A 249 12.80 11.77 -2.20
N SER A 250 12.43 12.47 -1.13
CA SER A 250 12.97 12.23 0.21
C SER A 250 12.63 10.82 0.68
N VAL A 251 11.37 10.39 0.52
CA VAL A 251 10.95 9.02 0.85
C VAL A 251 11.77 8.00 0.04
N LEU A 252 11.93 8.21 -1.27
CA LEU A 252 12.71 7.30 -2.13
C LEU A 252 14.16 7.13 -1.65
N ARG A 253 14.80 8.22 -1.17
CA ARG A 253 16.19 8.19 -0.66
C ARG A 253 16.32 7.43 0.67
N GLU A 254 15.27 7.38 1.48
CA GLU A 254 15.26 6.70 2.78
C GLU A 254 14.93 5.19 2.67
N ILE A 255 14.57 4.67 1.49
CA ILE A 255 14.24 3.24 1.30
C ILE A 255 15.51 2.37 1.43
N ASP A 256 15.47 1.37 2.32
CA ASP A 256 16.48 0.30 2.37
C ASP A 256 16.38 -0.60 1.13
N ALA A 257 17.32 -0.42 0.20
CA ALA A 257 17.40 -1.19 -1.04
C ALA A 257 17.55 -2.71 -0.81
N GLN A 258 18.21 -3.14 0.27
CA GLN A 258 18.36 -4.57 0.57
C GLN A 258 17.05 -5.18 1.05
N ALA A 259 16.33 -4.46 1.92
CA ALA A 259 14.98 -4.85 2.32
C ALA A 259 14.03 -4.90 1.12
N ALA A 260 14.10 -3.91 0.23
CA ALA A 260 13.34 -3.90 -1.01
C ALA A 260 13.66 -5.11 -1.90
N GLY A 261 14.94 -5.47 -2.08
CA GLY A 261 15.34 -6.66 -2.85
C GLY A 261 14.80 -7.97 -2.26
N ARG A 262 14.83 -8.12 -0.92
CA ARG A 262 14.21 -9.28 -0.24
C ARG A 262 12.69 -9.32 -0.47
N LEU A 263 12.03 -8.17 -0.40
CA LEU A 263 10.60 -8.06 -0.66
C LEU A 263 10.26 -8.43 -2.11
N VAL A 264 11.03 -7.96 -3.10
CA VAL A 264 10.83 -8.30 -4.52
C VAL A 264 10.88 -9.81 -4.73
N ASN A 265 11.81 -10.53 -4.09
CA ASN A 265 11.86 -11.99 -4.17
C ASN A 265 10.59 -12.66 -3.62
N GLN A 266 10.09 -12.18 -2.47
CA GLN A 266 8.85 -12.71 -1.90
C GLN A 266 7.66 -12.38 -2.80
N MET A 267 7.58 -11.17 -3.36
CA MET A 267 6.52 -10.78 -4.28
C MET A 267 6.54 -11.59 -5.59
N ALA A 268 7.71 -11.91 -6.13
CA ALA A 268 7.84 -12.75 -7.32
C ALA A 268 7.26 -14.16 -7.06
N GLU A 269 7.54 -14.74 -5.89
CA GLU A 269 6.98 -16.02 -5.47
C GLU A 269 5.46 -15.93 -5.23
N GLN A 270 4.99 -14.84 -4.62
CA GLN A 270 3.54 -14.62 -4.45
C GLN A 270 2.82 -14.46 -5.79
N ALA A 271 3.39 -13.75 -6.75
CA ALA A 271 2.83 -13.62 -8.10
C ALA A 271 2.74 -14.99 -8.81
N ARG A 272 3.76 -15.84 -8.64
CA ARG A 272 3.75 -17.22 -9.14
C ARG A 272 2.63 -18.04 -8.49
N GLN A 273 2.48 -17.96 -7.17
CA GLN A 273 1.43 -18.67 -6.42
C GLN A 273 0.03 -18.17 -6.80
N LEU A 274 -0.15 -16.87 -6.96
CA LEU A 274 -1.41 -16.28 -7.40
C LEU A 274 -1.78 -16.73 -8.82
N HIS A 275 -0.82 -16.73 -9.75
CA HIS A 275 -1.04 -17.19 -11.12
C HIS A 275 -1.49 -18.65 -11.15
N VAL A 276 -0.80 -19.53 -10.43
CA VAL A 276 -1.14 -20.96 -10.35
C VAL A 276 -2.49 -21.13 -9.62
N GLY A 277 -2.70 -20.45 -8.51
CA GLY A 277 -3.94 -20.51 -7.73
C GLY A 277 -5.17 -20.07 -8.54
N SER A 278 -5.05 -18.97 -9.29
CA SER A 278 -6.10 -18.48 -10.20
C SER A 278 -6.49 -19.50 -11.26
N ALA A 279 -5.51 -20.26 -11.79
CA ALA A 279 -5.77 -21.32 -12.74
C ALA A 279 -6.43 -22.56 -12.11
N LEU A 280 -6.18 -22.83 -10.81
CA LEU A 280 -6.76 -23.96 -10.09
C LEU A 280 -8.22 -23.72 -9.67
N ILE A 281 -8.60 -22.48 -9.38
CA ILE A 281 -9.96 -22.12 -8.95
C ILE A 281 -10.90 -21.79 -10.12
N GLY A 282 -10.35 -21.44 -11.28
CA GLY A 282 -11.11 -21.17 -12.50
C GLY A 282 -11.56 -22.44 -13.22
N GLU A 283 -12.33 -22.26 -14.30
CA GLU A 283 -12.71 -23.37 -15.17
C GLU A 283 -11.52 -23.87 -16.01
N PRO A 284 -11.52 -25.14 -16.48
CA PRO A 284 -10.46 -25.64 -17.35
C PRO A 284 -10.29 -24.76 -18.60
N GLY A 285 -9.15 -24.08 -18.70
CA GLY A 285 -8.83 -23.17 -19.81
C GLY A 285 -9.24 -21.70 -19.58
N ALA A 286 -9.91 -21.38 -18.48
CA ALA A 286 -10.35 -20.02 -18.14
C ALA A 286 -10.03 -19.70 -16.65
N PRO A 287 -8.84 -19.13 -16.37
CA PRO A 287 -8.48 -18.69 -15.02
C PRO A 287 -9.48 -17.68 -14.46
N GLN A 288 -9.66 -17.64 -13.14
CA GLN A 288 -10.66 -16.77 -12.50
C GLN A 288 -10.26 -15.28 -12.47
N LEU A 289 -8.97 -14.99 -12.26
CA LEU A 289 -8.48 -13.62 -12.05
C LEU A 289 -8.89 -12.60 -13.13
N PRO A 290 -8.84 -12.91 -14.45
CA PRO A 290 -9.31 -11.98 -15.48
C PRO A 290 -10.77 -11.52 -15.31
N ASN A 291 -11.68 -12.42 -14.90
CA ASN A 291 -13.11 -12.09 -14.76
C ASN A 291 -13.34 -11.09 -13.61
N ASP A 292 -12.68 -11.33 -12.48
CA ASP A 292 -12.78 -10.47 -11.31
C ASP A 292 -12.14 -9.10 -11.60
N LEU A 293 -10.99 -9.08 -12.29
CA LEU A 293 -10.32 -7.86 -12.71
C LEU A 293 -11.15 -7.04 -13.70
N SER A 294 -11.81 -7.67 -14.67
CA SER A 294 -12.66 -6.96 -15.63
C SER A 294 -13.80 -6.22 -14.94
N SER A 295 -14.44 -6.85 -13.97
CA SER A 295 -15.53 -6.22 -13.19
C SER A 295 -15.03 -5.03 -12.38
N LEU A 296 -13.84 -5.16 -11.76
CA LEU A 296 -13.20 -4.08 -11.03
C LEU A 296 -12.79 -2.92 -11.94
N PHE A 297 -12.17 -3.20 -13.09
CA PHE A 297 -11.75 -2.16 -14.03
C PHE A 297 -12.93 -1.42 -14.66
N ASP A 298 -14.06 -2.08 -14.93
CA ASP A 298 -15.28 -1.42 -15.38
C ASP A 298 -15.79 -0.39 -14.36
N ALA A 299 -15.76 -0.73 -13.07
CA ALA A 299 -16.10 0.22 -12.01
C ALA A 299 -15.12 1.40 -11.93
N ILE A 300 -13.81 1.13 -12.02
CA ILE A 300 -12.77 2.17 -11.96
C ILE A 300 -12.86 3.13 -13.15
N VAL A 301 -13.01 2.63 -14.37
CA VAL A 301 -13.01 3.45 -15.60
C VAL A 301 -14.16 4.46 -15.59
N LYS A 302 -15.29 4.15 -14.97
CA LYS A 302 -16.45 5.04 -14.85
C LYS A 302 -16.20 6.27 -13.96
N GLU A 303 -15.26 6.18 -13.03
CA GLU A 303 -14.93 7.26 -12.09
C GLU A 303 -13.71 8.11 -12.55
N ILE A 304 -12.96 7.64 -13.55
CA ILE A 304 -11.72 8.32 -13.98
C ILE A 304 -12.02 9.59 -14.79
N ASN A 305 -11.39 10.70 -14.41
CA ASN A 305 -11.24 11.85 -15.29
C ASN A 305 -10.18 11.57 -16.37
N GLY A 306 -10.63 11.39 -17.62
CA GLY A 306 -9.75 11.06 -18.75
C GLY A 306 -8.68 12.11 -19.03
N GLU A 307 -8.97 13.40 -18.92
CA GLU A 307 -7.99 14.47 -19.19
C GLU A 307 -6.82 14.41 -18.20
N VAL A 308 -7.14 14.28 -16.90
CA VAL A 308 -6.13 14.16 -15.84
C VAL A 308 -5.33 12.87 -16.03
N LEU A 309 -6.00 11.76 -16.33
CA LEU A 309 -5.35 10.47 -16.57
C LEU A 309 -4.31 10.56 -17.70
N TRP A 310 -4.65 11.18 -18.83
CA TRP A 310 -3.74 11.23 -19.98
C TRP A 310 -2.54 12.15 -19.76
N LYS A 311 -2.73 13.29 -19.08
CA LYS A 311 -1.61 14.16 -18.66
C LYS A 311 -0.69 13.44 -17.68
N ALA A 312 -1.27 12.79 -16.67
CA ALA A 312 -0.51 11.99 -15.71
C ALA A 312 0.23 10.84 -16.40
N ARG A 313 -0.39 10.17 -17.38
CA ARG A 313 0.25 9.10 -18.15
C ARG A 313 1.47 9.60 -18.94
N ALA A 314 1.41 10.77 -19.55
CA ALA A 314 2.54 11.35 -20.27
C ALA A 314 3.71 11.65 -19.32
N ALA A 315 3.44 12.30 -18.18
CA ALA A 315 4.45 12.55 -17.15
C ALA A 315 5.06 11.25 -16.58
N MET A 316 4.21 10.25 -16.32
CA MET A 316 4.66 8.93 -15.85
C MET A 316 5.48 8.17 -16.89
N ALA A 317 5.24 8.38 -18.19
CA ALA A 317 6.05 7.77 -19.25
C ALA A 317 7.49 8.30 -19.21
N GLU A 318 7.67 9.60 -18.98
CA GLU A 318 8.98 10.23 -18.83
C GLU A 318 9.70 9.74 -17.57
N ILE A 319 9.03 9.75 -16.41
CA ILE A 319 9.58 9.21 -15.16
C ILE A 319 9.98 7.73 -15.33
N LYS A 320 9.13 6.94 -15.98
CA LYS A 320 9.41 5.53 -16.27
C LYS A 320 10.61 5.36 -17.18
N SER A 321 10.77 6.23 -18.19
CA SER A 321 11.95 6.23 -19.07
C SER A 321 13.22 6.45 -18.27
N GLN A 322 13.25 7.49 -17.44
CA GLN A 322 14.38 7.82 -16.56
C GLN A 322 14.71 6.67 -15.59
N ALA A 323 13.69 6.09 -14.95
CA ALA A 323 13.86 4.95 -14.07
C ALA A 323 14.38 3.70 -14.82
N HIS A 324 13.91 3.46 -16.05
CA HIS A 324 14.37 2.33 -16.86
C HIS A 324 15.81 2.50 -17.31
N SER A 325 16.22 3.70 -17.69
CA SER A 325 17.62 4.01 -18.03
C SER A 325 18.52 3.77 -16.82
N ALA A 326 18.18 4.33 -15.66
CA ALA A 326 18.93 4.11 -14.42
C ALA A 326 19.02 2.62 -14.04
N MET A 327 17.92 1.87 -14.19
CA MET A 327 17.92 0.41 -13.96
C MET A 327 18.78 -0.32 -14.98
N THR A 328 18.76 0.08 -16.26
CA THR A 328 19.53 -0.57 -17.33
C THR A 328 21.03 -0.38 -17.08
N ASP A 329 21.44 0.80 -16.64
CA ASP A 329 22.83 1.08 -16.27
C ASP A 329 23.30 0.15 -15.14
N VAL A 330 22.47 -0.04 -14.11
CA VAL A 330 22.77 -0.98 -13.00
C VAL A 330 22.75 -2.44 -13.47
N LEU A 331 21.85 -2.82 -14.37
CA LEU A 331 21.77 -4.19 -14.91
C LEU A 331 22.92 -4.52 -15.85
N ALA A 332 23.53 -3.53 -16.50
CA ALA A 332 24.72 -3.74 -17.32
C ALA A 332 25.89 -4.33 -16.50
N ASP A 333 25.97 -3.94 -15.22
CA ASP A 333 26.95 -4.48 -14.26
C ASP A 333 26.54 -5.84 -13.67
N ASN A 334 25.36 -6.37 -14.01
CA ASN A 334 24.79 -7.62 -13.50
C ASN A 334 24.33 -8.57 -14.63
N PRO A 335 25.28 -9.22 -15.33
CA PRO A 335 25.01 -9.95 -16.58
C PRO A 335 24.04 -11.14 -16.41
N ASP A 336 24.02 -11.80 -15.26
CA ASP A 336 23.12 -12.93 -15.01
C ASP A 336 21.65 -12.49 -14.93
N LEU A 337 21.36 -11.35 -14.31
CA LEU A 337 20.00 -10.79 -14.26
C LEU A 337 19.56 -10.31 -15.65
N LEU A 338 20.47 -9.68 -16.39
CA LEU A 338 20.21 -9.20 -17.74
C LEU A 338 19.91 -10.36 -18.70
N THR A 339 20.71 -11.42 -18.68
CA THR A 339 20.53 -12.60 -19.54
C THR A 339 19.33 -13.44 -19.12
N GLY A 340 19.08 -13.63 -17.82
CA GLY A 340 17.87 -14.29 -17.31
C GLY A 340 16.59 -13.54 -17.69
N GLY A 341 16.61 -12.20 -17.63
CA GLY A 341 15.55 -11.35 -18.14
C GLY A 341 15.33 -11.54 -19.64
N MET A 342 16.39 -11.59 -20.44
CA MET A 342 16.29 -11.84 -21.89
C MET A 342 15.71 -13.22 -22.21
N ALA A 343 16.09 -14.26 -21.48
CA ALA A 343 15.60 -15.62 -21.70
C ALA A 343 14.07 -15.73 -21.44
N THR A 344 13.56 -15.00 -20.47
CA THR A 344 12.13 -15.00 -20.11
C THR A 344 11.29 -14.03 -20.94
N LYS A 345 11.93 -13.11 -21.68
CA LYS A 345 11.23 -12.13 -22.52
C LYS A 345 10.29 -12.79 -23.54
N SER A 346 10.61 -13.94 -24.13
CA SER A 346 9.75 -14.57 -25.15
C SER A 346 8.35 -14.90 -24.62
N ALA A 347 8.25 -15.47 -23.41
CA ALA A 347 6.96 -15.75 -22.76
C ALA A 347 6.17 -14.46 -22.47
N VAL A 348 6.87 -13.41 -22.01
CA VAL A 348 6.28 -12.09 -21.78
C VAL A 348 5.81 -11.47 -23.10
N HIS A 349 6.58 -11.54 -24.18
CA HIS A 349 6.21 -11.02 -25.49
C HIS A 349 5.01 -11.77 -26.07
N ASN A 350 4.95 -13.10 -25.93
CA ASN A 350 3.79 -13.88 -26.36
C ASN A 350 2.51 -13.49 -25.61
N ALA A 351 2.59 -13.23 -24.30
CA ALA A 351 1.47 -12.69 -23.55
C ALA A 351 1.07 -11.28 -24.03
N ARG A 352 2.05 -10.41 -24.32
CA ARG A 352 1.81 -9.08 -24.87
C ARG A 352 1.21 -9.12 -26.27
N ILE A 353 1.66 -9.99 -27.15
CA ILE A 353 1.12 -10.18 -28.50
C ILE A 353 -0.36 -10.55 -28.42
N ARG A 354 -0.73 -11.48 -27.53
CA ARG A 354 -2.15 -11.83 -27.29
C ARG A 354 -2.96 -10.63 -26.81
N ALA A 355 -2.42 -9.84 -25.87
CA ALA A 355 -3.09 -8.64 -25.38
C ALA A 355 -3.23 -7.55 -26.46
N VAL A 356 -2.20 -7.37 -27.31
CA VAL A 356 -2.23 -6.44 -28.44
C VAL A 356 -3.26 -6.89 -29.47
N SER A 357 -3.28 -8.18 -29.82
CA SER A 357 -4.28 -8.75 -30.74
C SER A 357 -5.70 -8.49 -30.24
N HIS A 358 -5.99 -8.75 -28.96
CA HIS A 358 -7.28 -8.42 -28.37
C HIS A 358 -7.58 -6.92 -28.41
N ARG A 359 -6.58 -6.05 -28.20
CA ARG A 359 -6.78 -4.60 -28.27
C ARG A 359 -7.10 -4.15 -29.68
N VAL A 360 -6.41 -4.67 -30.68
CA VAL A 360 -6.65 -4.36 -32.10
C VAL A 360 -8.06 -4.81 -32.49
N SER A 361 -8.49 -6.01 -32.11
CA SER A 361 -9.86 -6.46 -32.41
C SER A 361 -10.94 -5.61 -31.72
N THR A 362 -10.64 -5.05 -30.53
CA THR A 362 -11.53 -4.06 -29.90
C THR A 362 -11.55 -2.75 -30.68
N LEU A 363 -10.40 -2.25 -31.15
CA LEU A 363 -10.35 -1.03 -31.97
C LEU A 363 -11.11 -1.19 -33.28
N GLU A 364 -11.03 -2.35 -33.94
CA GLU A 364 -11.81 -2.64 -35.15
C GLU A 364 -13.33 -2.50 -34.95
N SER A 365 -13.82 -2.64 -33.73
CA SER A 365 -15.25 -2.49 -33.39
C SER A 365 -15.68 -1.05 -33.06
N MET A 366 -14.74 -0.10 -33.01
CA MET A 366 -15.02 1.31 -32.70
C MET A 366 -15.33 2.13 -33.96
N ASP A 367 -15.84 3.34 -33.75
CA ASP A 367 -16.11 4.30 -34.82
C ASP A 367 -14.81 4.69 -35.59
N PRO A 368 -14.77 4.51 -36.93
CA PRO A 368 -13.56 4.77 -37.72
C PRO A 368 -13.06 6.23 -37.65
N ASP A 369 -13.96 7.21 -37.60
CA ASP A 369 -13.59 8.63 -37.61
C ASP A 369 -12.92 9.04 -36.28
N ALA A 370 -13.38 8.48 -35.16
CA ALA A 370 -12.75 8.66 -33.86
C ALA A 370 -11.32 8.07 -33.84
N ILE A 371 -11.12 6.89 -34.44
CA ILE A 371 -9.79 6.27 -34.54
C ILE A 371 -8.86 7.10 -35.41
N ASN A 372 -9.32 7.52 -36.59
CA ASN A 372 -8.52 8.29 -37.53
C ASN A 372 -8.05 9.61 -36.91
N THR A 373 -8.93 10.30 -36.19
CA THR A 373 -8.59 11.54 -35.50
C THR A 373 -7.52 11.31 -34.42
N ALA A 374 -7.71 10.29 -33.58
CA ALA A 374 -6.77 9.98 -32.50
C ALA A 374 -5.39 9.55 -33.02
N LEU A 375 -5.34 8.74 -34.08
CA LEU A 375 -4.10 8.32 -34.71
C LEU A 375 -3.39 9.49 -35.41
N GLY A 376 -4.12 10.37 -36.08
CA GLY A 376 -3.58 11.59 -36.69
C GLY A 376 -2.85 12.46 -35.67
N THR A 377 -3.50 12.76 -34.54
CA THR A 377 -2.87 13.51 -33.45
C THR A 377 -1.66 12.79 -32.84
N SER A 378 -1.68 11.45 -32.78
CA SER A 378 -0.52 10.69 -32.30
C SER A 378 0.68 10.80 -33.24
N LEU A 379 0.47 10.79 -34.56
CA LEU A 379 1.54 10.87 -35.55
C LEU A 379 2.26 12.22 -35.54
N GLU A 380 1.52 13.31 -35.31
CA GLU A 380 2.08 14.67 -35.23
C GLU A 380 3.06 14.85 -34.07
N ASN A 381 2.92 14.07 -33.00
CA ASN A 381 3.70 14.21 -31.77
C ASN A 381 4.86 13.21 -31.65
N LEU A 382 5.19 12.47 -32.72
CA LEU A 382 6.29 11.50 -32.70
C LEU A 382 7.65 12.17 -32.85
N ASP A 383 8.57 11.86 -31.93
CA ASP A 383 9.99 12.19 -32.08
C ASP A 383 10.67 11.20 -33.04
N LEU A 384 10.74 11.60 -34.31
CA LEU A 384 11.34 10.79 -35.38
C LEU A 384 12.87 10.63 -35.22
N GLN A 385 13.54 11.54 -34.51
CA GLN A 385 14.99 11.51 -34.36
C GLN A 385 15.40 10.45 -33.33
N GLU A 386 14.73 10.41 -32.19
CA GLU A 386 14.99 9.37 -31.18
C GLU A 386 14.59 7.99 -31.70
N GLY A 387 13.51 7.91 -32.46
CA GLY A 387 13.12 6.70 -33.19
C GLY A 387 14.22 6.19 -34.13
N ALA A 388 14.87 7.07 -34.88
CA ALA A 388 15.97 6.70 -35.77
C ALA A 388 17.18 6.15 -34.99
N ASN A 389 17.54 6.75 -33.86
CA ASN A 389 18.63 6.26 -33.00
C ASN A 389 18.33 4.85 -32.47
N ALA A 390 17.11 4.62 -31.97
CA ALA A 390 16.68 3.33 -31.49
C ALA A 390 16.69 2.26 -32.60
N VAL A 391 16.19 2.59 -33.79
CA VAL A 391 16.21 1.68 -34.95
C VAL A 391 17.64 1.30 -35.33
N ASN A 392 18.58 2.26 -35.36
CA ASN A 392 19.98 1.98 -35.65
C ASN A 392 20.62 1.02 -34.62
N ALA A 393 20.33 1.21 -33.33
CA ALA A 393 20.79 0.31 -32.28
C ALA A 393 20.22 -1.11 -32.44
N VAL A 394 18.93 -1.22 -32.79
CA VAL A 394 18.28 -2.51 -33.08
C VAL A 394 18.89 -3.18 -34.31
N ILE A 395 19.16 -2.45 -35.39
CA ILE A 395 19.80 -2.98 -36.60
C ILE A 395 21.14 -3.61 -36.27
N LEU A 396 21.95 -2.95 -35.44
CA LEU A 396 23.25 -3.48 -35.02
C LEU A 396 23.11 -4.80 -34.26
N VAL A 397 22.18 -4.87 -33.30
CA VAL A 397 21.94 -6.10 -32.50
C VAL A 397 21.35 -7.20 -33.37
N ALA A 398 20.40 -6.88 -34.24
CA ALA A 398 19.77 -7.81 -35.16
C ALA A 398 20.76 -8.39 -36.17
N GLY A 399 21.69 -7.57 -36.69
CA GLY A 399 22.77 -8.03 -37.57
C GLY A 399 23.63 -9.11 -36.90
N ARG A 400 24.05 -8.88 -35.66
CA ARG A 400 24.82 -9.88 -34.88
C ARG A 400 24.01 -11.17 -34.64
N LEU A 401 22.71 -11.04 -34.39
CA LEU A 401 21.85 -12.20 -34.18
C LEU A 401 21.63 -12.99 -35.47
N LEU A 402 21.43 -12.32 -36.61
CA LEU A 402 21.30 -12.93 -37.93
C LEU A 402 22.56 -13.71 -38.32
N GLU A 403 23.74 -13.16 -38.06
CA GLU A 403 25.01 -13.86 -38.27
C GLU A 403 25.13 -15.12 -37.40
N ALA A 404 24.68 -15.06 -36.14
CA ALA A 404 24.83 -16.16 -35.18
C ALA A 404 23.73 -17.24 -35.26
N ARG A 405 22.53 -16.91 -35.75
CA ARG A 405 21.30 -17.73 -35.66
C ARG A 405 20.41 -17.68 -36.91
N SER A 406 21.02 -17.57 -38.09
CA SER A 406 20.32 -17.43 -39.39
C SER A 406 19.24 -18.49 -39.65
N GLU A 407 19.51 -19.76 -39.35
CA GLU A 407 18.55 -20.86 -39.57
C GLU A 407 17.30 -20.73 -38.69
N ALA A 408 17.47 -20.49 -37.39
CA ALA A 408 16.34 -20.33 -36.47
C ALA A 408 15.47 -19.12 -36.84
N ILE A 409 16.07 -18.05 -37.36
CA ILE A 409 15.34 -16.87 -37.85
C ILE A 409 14.56 -17.22 -39.12
N ARG A 410 15.16 -17.97 -40.05
CA ARG A 410 14.48 -18.44 -41.27
C ARG A 410 13.23 -19.26 -40.93
N ASP A 411 13.34 -20.22 -40.02
CA ASP A 411 12.22 -21.09 -39.64
C ASP A 411 11.07 -20.29 -39.01
N LYS A 412 11.39 -19.30 -38.17
CA LYS A 412 10.40 -18.42 -37.58
C LYS A 412 9.78 -17.45 -38.58
N ALA A 413 10.56 -16.95 -39.54
CA ALA A 413 10.03 -16.13 -40.63
C ALA A 413 9.05 -16.93 -41.49
N GLY A 414 9.38 -18.18 -41.84
CA GLY A 414 8.45 -19.08 -42.56
C GLY A 414 7.15 -19.29 -41.78
N SER A 415 7.25 -19.64 -40.49
CA SER A 415 6.08 -19.83 -39.63
C SER A 415 5.21 -18.56 -39.51
N LEU A 416 5.80 -17.37 -39.58
CA LEU A 416 5.07 -16.11 -39.58
C LEU A 416 4.35 -15.89 -40.91
N VAL A 417 5.03 -16.10 -42.04
CA VAL A 417 4.43 -15.97 -43.38
C VAL A 417 3.23 -16.90 -43.53
N ASP A 418 3.36 -18.15 -43.08
CA ASP A 418 2.26 -19.13 -43.14
C ASP A 418 1.03 -18.73 -42.29
N ALA A 419 1.21 -17.82 -41.31
CA ALA A 419 0.15 -17.36 -40.42
C ALA A 419 -0.46 -16.01 -40.83
N LEU A 420 0.10 -15.33 -41.84
CA LEU A 420 -0.38 -14.03 -42.30
C LEU A 420 -1.45 -14.18 -43.38
N ASP A 421 -2.45 -13.30 -43.34
CA ASP A 421 -3.32 -13.06 -44.48
C ASP A 421 -2.55 -12.25 -45.53
N LEU A 422 -2.02 -12.94 -46.54
CA LEU A 422 -1.18 -12.35 -47.57
C LEU A 422 -1.94 -11.38 -48.48
N TYR A 423 -3.24 -11.59 -48.69
CA TYR A 423 -4.08 -10.69 -49.48
C TYR A 423 -4.21 -9.33 -48.78
N GLY A 424 -4.67 -9.33 -47.52
CA GLY A 424 -4.83 -8.10 -46.74
C GLY A 424 -3.51 -7.36 -46.51
N ALA A 425 -2.41 -8.11 -46.31
CA ALA A 425 -1.07 -7.54 -46.22
C ALA A 425 -0.65 -6.86 -47.53
N SER A 426 -0.88 -7.50 -48.68
CA SER A 426 -0.55 -6.95 -50.00
C SER A 426 -1.29 -5.63 -50.27
N GLU A 427 -2.61 -5.62 -50.08
CA GLU A 427 -3.44 -4.42 -50.30
C GLU A 427 -3.01 -3.26 -49.39
N THR A 428 -2.68 -3.56 -48.14
CA THR A 428 -2.22 -2.55 -47.18
C THR A 428 -0.85 -2.00 -47.55
N ILE A 429 0.08 -2.86 -47.97
CA ILE A 429 1.44 -2.46 -48.39
C ILE A 429 1.39 -1.63 -49.68
N GLU A 430 0.54 -1.98 -50.64
CA GLU A 430 0.35 -1.21 -51.88
C GLU A 430 -0.08 0.23 -51.56
N ARG A 431 -1.15 0.38 -50.76
CA ARG A 431 -1.63 1.70 -50.32
C ARG A 431 -0.59 2.47 -49.52
N ALA A 432 0.12 1.81 -48.60
CA ALA A 432 1.19 2.45 -47.86
C ALA A 432 2.32 2.92 -48.79
N GLY A 433 2.69 2.09 -49.76
CA GLY A 433 3.71 2.39 -50.77
C GLY A 433 3.37 3.62 -51.61
N GLU A 434 2.10 3.79 -51.99
CA GLU A 434 1.63 5.00 -52.69
C GLU A 434 1.80 6.28 -51.84
N VAL A 435 1.62 6.18 -50.53
CA VAL A 435 1.66 7.34 -49.61
C VAL A 435 3.09 7.68 -49.18
N VAL A 436 3.90 6.68 -48.81
CA VAL A 436 5.25 6.91 -48.24
C VAL A 436 6.41 6.54 -49.17
N GLY A 437 6.13 5.98 -50.35
CA GLY A 437 7.15 5.42 -51.24
C GLY A 437 8.22 6.42 -51.68
N GLU A 438 7.83 7.66 -51.98
CA GLU A 438 8.79 8.71 -52.34
C GLU A 438 9.70 9.09 -51.18
N ALA A 439 9.15 9.21 -49.97
CA ALA A 439 9.91 9.54 -48.76
C ALA A 439 10.89 8.41 -48.37
N LEU A 440 10.53 7.16 -48.65
CA LEU A 440 11.37 5.99 -48.37
C LEU A 440 12.40 5.69 -49.48
N LEU A 441 12.43 6.44 -50.59
CA LEU A 441 13.31 6.18 -51.73
C LEU A 441 14.81 6.00 -51.34
N PRO A 442 15.40 6.82 -50.44
CA PRO A 442 16.79 6.62 -50.01
C PRO A 442 17.01 5.28 -49.29
N LEU A 443 16.07 4.90 -48.41
CA LEU A 443 16.11 3.61 -47.71
C LEU A 443 15.88 2.46 -48.69
N ALA A 444 14.91 2.60 -49.60
CA ALA A 444 14.61 1.62 -50.62
C ALA A 444 15.84 1.37 -51.52
N ARG A 445 16.58 2.41 -51.92
CA ARG A 445 17.83 2.26 -52.67
C ARG A 445 18.92 1.48 -51.91
N ALA A 446 18.95 1.58 -50.59
CA ALA A 446 19.91 0.84 -49.77
C ALA A 446 19.48 -0.62 -49.49
N VAL A 447 18.18 -0.85 -49.30
CA VAL A 447 17.63 -2.13 -48.79
C VAL A 447 17.04 -3.02 -49.88
N VAL A 448 16.38 -2.44 -50.89
CA VAL A 448 15.71 -3.22 -51.96
C VAL A 448 16.71 -4.01 -52.82
N PRO A 449 17.87 -3.48 -53.27
CA PRO A 449 18.81 -4.27 -54.06
C PRO A 449 19.32 -5.57 -53.39
N PRO A 450 19.75 -5.57 -52.10
CA PRO A 450 20.13 -6.82 -51.45
C PRO A 450 18.93 -7.76 -51.20
N LEU A 451 17.73 -7.23 -50.91
CA LEU A 451 16.52 -8.05 -50.81
C LEU A 451 16.12 -8.68 -52.15
N ALA A 452 16.21 -7.93 -53.25
CA ALA A 452 15.90 -8.40 -54.59
C ALA A 452 16.75 -9.62 -54.98
N ARG A 453 18.03 -9.68 -54.56
CA ARG A 453 18.87 -10.88 -54.78
C ARG A 453 18.28 -12.16 -54.16
N GLY A 454 17.51 -12.05 -53.08
CA GLY A 454 16.79 -13.16 -52.45
C GLY A 454 15.36 -13.36 -52.94
N ILE A 455 14.64 -12.27 -53.22
CA ILE A 455 13.20 -12.24 -53.48
C ILE A 455 12.84 -12.42 -54.96
N LEU A 456 13.72 -12.09 -55.92
CA LEU A 456 13.38 -12.18 -57.36
C LEU A 456 12.93 -13.58 -57.84
N LYS A 457 13.11 -14.63 -57.02
CA LYS A 457 12.49 -15.95 -57.23
C LYS A 457 10.96 -15.93 -57.13
N SER A 458 10.38 -15.09 -56.27
CA SER A 458 8.93 -14.91 -56.13
C SER A 458 8.29 -14.17 -57.31
N LEU A 459 9.10 -13.65 -58.23
CA LEU A 459 8.62 -13.08 -59.49
C LEU A 459 8.65 -14.09 -60.64
N ALA A 460 8.98 -15.37 -60.38
CA ALA A 460 8.77 -16.41 -61.38
C ALA A 460 7.27 -16.49 -61.74
N ALA A 461 6.95 -16.87 -62.97
CA ALA A 461 5.55 -17.07 -63.35
C ALA A 461 4.99 -18.24 -62.55
N ASP A 462 3.90 -18.00 -61.84
CA ASP A 462 3.15 -19.00 -61.09
C ASP A 462 1.64 -18.76 -61.29
N ASP A 463 0.82 -19.77 -61.00
CA ASP A 463 -0.64 -19.70 -61.12
C ASP A 463 -1.25 -19.41 -59.73
N ASP A 464 -1.04 -18.19 -59.25
CA ASP A 464 -1.55 -17.71 -57.96
C ASP A 464 -2.31 -16.37 -58.09
N GLU A 465 -2.97 -15.97 -57.00
CA GLU A 465 -3.75 -14.73 -56.92
C GLU A 465 -2.89 -13.44 -56.96
N PHE A 466 -1.56 -13.56 -56.92
CA PHE A 466 -0.61 -12.45 -56.92
C PHE A 466 0.11 -12.27 -58.27
N GLU A 467 -0.13 -13.15 -59.25
CA GLU A 467 0.56 -13.18 -60.54
C GLU A 467 0.42 -11.87 -61.35
N ASP A 468 -0.71 -11.16 -61.24
CA ASP A 468 -0.90 -9.86 -61.90
C ASP A 468 0.08 -8.80 -61.37
N GLY A 469 0.26 -8.76 -60.04
CA GLY A 469 1.25 -7.90 -59.38
C GLY A 469 2.69 -8.32 -59.71
N ALA A 470 2.97 -9.63 -59.70
CA ALA A 470 4.26 -10.17 -60.11
C ALA A 470 4.57 -9.86 -61.58
N GLN A 471 3.56 -9.89 -62.46
CA GLN A 471 3.69 -9.54 -63.87
C GLN A 471 3.98 -8.06 -64.07
N ALA A 472 3.30 -7.17 -63.33
CA ALA A 472 3.58 -5.74 -63.34
C ALA A 472 5.02 -5.44 -62.88
N ALA A 473 5.47 -6.07 -61.78
CA ALA A 473 6.83 -5.96 -61.29
C ALA A 473 7.87 -6.49 -62.31
N ARG A 474 7.61 -7.63 -62.96
CA ARG A 474 8.44 -8.15 -64.06
C ARG A 474 8.51 -7.17 -65.24
N ARG A 475 7.40 -6.55 -65.63
CA ARG A 475 7.36 -5.54 -66.72
C ARG A 475 8.16 -4.29 -66.35
N LEU A 476 8.05 -3.80 -65.11
CA LEU A 476 8.84 -2.68 -64.60
C LEU A 476 10.35 -3.02 -64.58
N LEU A 477 10.71 -4.21 -64.10
CA LEU A 477 12.10 -4.69 -64.16
C LEU A 477 12.60 -4.80 -65.60
N ALA A 478 11.79 -5.35 -66.51
CA ALA A 478 12.14 -5.42 -67.93
C ALA A 478 12.28 -4.03 -68.56
N ALA A 479 11.46 -3.06 -68.17
CA ALA A 479 11.57 -1.68 -68.63
C ALA A 479 12.81 -0.98 -68.07
N LEU A 480 13.16 -1.20 -66.81
CA LEU A 480 14.39 -0.70 -66.19
C LEU A 480 15.64 -1.32 -66.82
N LEU A 481 15.62 -2.62 -67.11
CA LEU A 481 16.71 -3.32 -67.80
C LEU A 481 16.85 -2.85 -69.25
N LYS A 482 15.74 -2.59 -69.96
CA LYS A 482 15.75 -2.04 -71.32
C LYS A 482 16.19 -0.57 -71.37
N ASN A 483 15.86 0.23 -70.36
CA ASN A 483 16.30 1.62 -70.24
C ASN A 483 17.73 1.75 -69.68
N GLY A 484 18.37 0.65 -69.29
CA GLY A 484 19.75 0.58 -68.79
C GLY A 484 20.81 0.38 -69.86
N GLU A 485 20.46 0.33 -71.15
CA GLU A 485 21.43 0.48 -72.25
C GLU A 485 21.62 1.98 -72.57
N ALA A 486 22.36 2.68 -71.69
CA ALA A 486 23.03 3.95 -72.00
C ALA A 486 24.20 4.16 -71.01
N ASP A 487 25.40 3.95 -71.55
CA ASP A 487 26.78 4.13 -71.03
C ASP A 487 27.29 3.28 -69.86
#